data_AF-A0A8S0W948-F1
#
_entry.id   AF-A0A8S0W948-F1
#
_cell.length_a   1.000
_cell.length_b   1.000
_cell.length_c   1.000
_cell.angle_alpha   90.00
_cell.angle_beta   90.00
_cell.angle_gamma   90.00
#
_symmetry.space_group_name_H-M   'P 1'
#
loop_
_entity.id
_entity.type
_entity.pdbx_description
1 polymer ?
#
loop_
_entity_poly.entity_id
_entity_poly.type
_entity_poly.pdbx_seq_one_letter_code
_entity_poly.pdbx_strand_id
1 'polypeptide(L)'
;MNKLKLLYDVVTTLKEKESVNGSLVLEGKKDQVRFLSLRNDFQKNFAVGEVKAKISAELDMEGKKVKHETSLEFNSADQAAGMHRHWGRHMHHHFGPGMIDGEGIGHPGIKHKLTALASFLNLLDTMQVSEREDKTWLTLNLGEFLTQFKTMHAGMPQGPEHELHIPLPFREFAAMEKPAAELTLQVNKKKEVEQITFKVEGKTEGELGAAKGLSLQGELQFAW
;
A
#
# COMPACT_ATOMS: atom_id res chain seq x y z
N MET A 1 -26.36 2.28 2.64
CA MET A 1 -25.73 1.09 2.01
C MET A 1 -24.90 0.33 3.06
N ASN A 2 -24.88 -1.01 3.02
CA ASN A 2 -24.01 -1.79 3.91
C ASN A 2 -22.55 -1.73 3.41
N LYS A 3 -21.66 -1.19 4.24
CA LYS A 3 -20.21 -1.01 3.99
C LYS A 3 -19.51 -2.31 3.57
N LEU A 4 -19.72 -3.39 4.31
CA LEU A 4 -19.10 -4.69 4.06
C LEU A 4 -19.59 -5.30 2.75
N LYS A 5 -20.90 -5.20 2.48
CA LYS A 5 -21.47 -5.68 1.21
C LYS A 5 -20.87 -4.92 0.03
N LEU A 6 -20.75 -3.60 0.11
CA LEU A 6 -20.14 -2.82 -0.96
C LEU A 6 -18.69 -3.26 -1.22
N LEU A 7 -17.86 -3.41 -0.19
CA LEU A 7 -16.49 -3.87 -0.34
C LEU A 7 -16.43 -5.26 -0.97
N TYR A 8 -17.31 -6.16 -0.54
CA TYR A 8 -17.44 -7.49 -1.12
C TYR A 8 -17.81 -7.45 -2.61
N ASP A 9 -18.82 -6.65 -2.98
CA ASP A 9 -19.27 -6.50 -4.36
C ASP A 9 -18.14 -5.93 -5.24
N VAL A 10 -17.38 -4.95 -4.74
CA VAL A 10 -16.22 -4.36 -5.43
C VAL A 10 -15.12 -5.41 -5.66
N VAL A 11 -14.73 -6.15 -4.62
CA VAL A 11 -13.69 -7.19 -4.73
C VAL A 11 -14.12 -8.30 -5.70
N THR A 12 -15.39 -8.69 -5.65
CA THR A 12 -15.95 -9.71 -6.53
C THR A 12 -15.94 -9.24 -7.99
N THR A 13 -16.37 -8.00 -8.24
CA THR A 13 -16.34 -7.37 -9.57
C THR A 13 -14.92 -7.30 -10.13
N LEU A 14 -13.93 -6.90 -9.33
CA LEU A 14 -12.52 -6.85 -9.72
C LEU A 14 -11.97 -8.25 -10.05
N LYS A 15 -12.38 -9.28 -9.31
CA LYS A 15 -11.94 -10.67 -9.52
C LYS A 15 -12.42 -11.24 -10.85
N GLU A 16 -13.56 -10.78 -11.35
CA GLU A 16 -14.15 -11.23 -12.62
C GLU A 16 -13.53 -10.56 -13.85
N LYS A 17 -12.66 -9.56 -13.68
CA LYS A 17 -12.03 -8.85 -14.80
C LYS A 17 -10.94 -9.71 -15.45
N GLU A 18 -11.01 -9.81 -16.77
CA GLU A 18 -10.00 -10.50 -17.59
C GLU A 18 -8.76 -9.63 -17.85
N SER A 19 -8.88 -8.32 -17.68
CA SER A 19 -7.75 -7.39 -17.77
C SER A 19 -7.94 -6.20 -16.84
N VAL A 20 -6.83 -5.59 -16.43
CA VAL A 20 -6.79 -4.37 -15.64
C VAL A 20 -5.75 -3.45 -16.28
N ASN A 21 -6.16 -2.21 -16.56
CA ASN A 21 -5.29 -1.16 -17.07
C ASN A 21 -5.42 0.06 -16.17
N GLY A 22 -4.38 0.87 -16.09
CA GLY A 22 -4.43 2.06 -15.28
C GLY A 22 -3.16 2.87 -15.26
N SER A 23 -3.19 3.93 -14.47
CA SER A 23 -2.02 4.75 -14.17
C SER A 23 -1.96 5.04 -12.68
N LEU A 24 -0.76 4.94 -12.12
CA LEU A 24 -0.43 5.37 -10.77
C LEU A 24 0.44 6.62 -10.87
N VAL A 25 0.05 7.67 -10.16
CA VAL A 25 0.87 8.86 -9.94
C VAL A 25 1.10 9.02 -8.45
N LEU A 26 2.34 9.32 -8.07
CA LEU A 26 2.78 9.51 -6.70
C LEU A 26 3.65 10.75 -6.63
N GLU A 27 3.39 11.62 -5.66
CA GLU A 27 4.14 12.84 -5.43
C GLU A 27 4.44 13.00 -3.93
N GLY A 28 5.72 13.18 -3.61
CA GLY A 28 6.18 13.51 -2.26
C GLY A 28 6.70 14.95 -2.20
N LYS A 29 6.31 15.68 -1.16
CA LYS A 29 6.77 17.04 -0.88
C LYS A 29 7.33 17.17 0.52
N LYS A 30 8.39 17.96 0.63
CA LYS A 30 9.04 18.39 1.87
C LYS A 30 9.02 19.91 1.89
N ASP A 31 8.38 20.50 2.91
CA ASP A 31 8.18 21.95 3.02
C ASP A 31 7.60 22.56 1.73
N GLN A 32 6.60 21.88 1.15
CA GLN A 32 5.95 22.19 -0.14
C GLN A 32 6.81 22.01 -1.40
N VAL A 33 8.10 21.71 -1.27
CA VAL A 33 9.00 21.42 -2.39
C VAL A 33 8.89 19.94 -2.76
N ARG A 34 8.61 19.65 -4.03
CA ARG A 34 8.54 18.28 -4.54
C ARG A 34 9.94 17.65 -4.51
N PHE A 35 10.07 16.55 -3.79
CA PHE A 35 11.31 15.77 -3.73
C PHE A 35 11.14 14.38 -4.35
N LEU A 36 9.90 13.90 -4.51
CA LEU A 36 9.60 12.60 -5.12
C LEU A 36 8.51 12.73 -6.17
N SER A 37 8.72 12.05 -7.28
CA SER A 37 7.76 11.78 -8.33
C SER A 37 7.83 10.30 -8.69
N LEU A 38 6.69 9.64 -8.81
CA LEU A 38 6.61 8.38 -9.51
C LEU A 38 5.34 8.37 -10.37
N ARG A 39 5.48 7.86 -11.59
CA ARG A 39 4.39 7.57 -12.50
C ARG A 39 4.57 6.15 -13.01
N ASN A 40 3.50 5.37 -13.01
CA ASN A 40 3.48 4.03 -13.56
C ASN A 40 2.20 3.88 -14.38
N ASP A 41 2.34 3.79 -15.70
CA ASP A 41 1.24 3.40 -16.58
C ASP A 41 1.33 1.89 -16.80
N PHE A 42 0.27 1.13 -16.49
CA PHE A 42 0.30 -0.33 -16.51
C PHE A 42 -0.90 -0.95 -17.22
N GLN A 43 -0.67 -2.16 -17.72
CA GLN A 43 -1.68 -3.03 -18.32
C GLN A 43 -1.35 -4.46 -17.93
N LYS A 44 -2.38 -5.21 -17.51
CA LYS A 44 -2.28 -6.64 -17.22
C LYS A 44 -3.47 -7.35 -17.82
N ASN A 45 -3.21 -8.31 -18.70
CA ASN A 45 -4.22 -9.21 -19.23
C ASN A 45 -4.06 -10.58 -18.55
N PHE A 46 -5.05 -10.96 -17.75
CA PHE A 46 -5.04 -12.21 -17.00
C PHE A 46 -5.29 -13.44 -17.88
N ALA A 47 -5.98 -13.29 -19.01
CA ALA A 47 -6.28 -14.40 -19.90
C ALA A 47 -5.02 -14.91 -20.63
N VAL A 48 -4.15 -14.01 -21.08
CA VAL A 48 -2.92 -14.36 -21.81
C VAL A 48 -1.65 -14.20 -20.99
N GLY A 49 -1.73 -13.69 -19.75
CA GLY A 49 -0.57 -13.46 -18.88
C GLY A 49 0.29 -12.25 -19.27
N GLU A 50 -0.15 -11.42 -20.21
CA GLU A 50 0.60 -10.25 -20.67
C GLU A 50 0.61 -9.16 -19.60
N VAL A 51 1.80 -8.60 -19.32
CA VAL A 51 2.00 -7.45 -18.44
C VAL A 51 2.84 -6.42 -19.18
N LYS A 52 2.35 -5.18 -19.20
CA LYS A 52 3.07 -4.00 -19.68
C LYS A 52 3.10 -2.95 -18.59
N ALA A 53 4.25 -2.34 -18.36
CA ALA A 53 4.39 -1.25 -17.41
C ALA A 53 5.43 -0.24 -17.89
N LYS A 54 5.09 1.03 -17.81
CA LYS A 54 6.02 2.15 -18.04
C LYS A 54 6.15 2.92 -16.74
N ILE A 55 7.34 2.86 -16.15
CA ILE A 55 7.66 3.48 -14.87
C ILE A 55 8.58 4.67 -15.12
N SER A 56 8.21 5.81 -14.56
CA SER A 56 8.99 7.04 -14.50
C SER A 56 9.11 7.45 -13.04
N ALA A 57 10.32 7.65 -12.55
CA ALA A 57 10.57 8.14 -11.21
C ALA A 57 11.57 9.29 -11.24
N GLU A 58 11.31 10.33 -10.45
CA GLU A 58 12.23 11.44 -10.22
C GLU A 58 12.37 11.66 -8.73
N LEU A 59 13.61 11.73 -8.26
CA LEU A 59 13.96 12.01 -6.87
C LEU A 59 14.91 13.20 -6.83
N ASP A 60 14.55 14.23 -6.06
CA ASP A 60 15.42 15.37 -5.78
C ASP A 60 15.97 15.23 -4.36
N MET A 61 17.28 15.04 -4.26
CA MET A 61 18.01 14.98 -3.01
C MET A 61 18.93 16.19 -2.92
N GLU A 62 18.49 17.22 -2.20
CA GLU A 62 19.30 18.42 -1.89
C GLU A 62 19.88 19.08 -3.15
N GLY A 63 19.07 19.15 -4.22
CA GLY A 63 19.46 19.75 -5.50
C GLY A 63 20.08 18.76 -6.49
N LYS A 64 20.30 17.49 -6.11
CA LYS A 64 20.68 16.42 -7.03
C LYS A 64 19.44 15.67 -7.49
N LYS A 65 19.15 15.78 -8.78
CA LYS A 65 18.01 15.11 -9.41
C LYS A 65 18.43 13.77 -10.01
N VAL A 66 17.80 12.70 -9.54
CA VAL A 66 17.91 11.36 -10.12
C VAL A 66 16.63 11.09 -10.88
N LYS A 67 16.76 10.76 -12.17
CA LYS A 67 15.65 10.33 -13.03
C LYS A 67 15.84 8.89 -13.42
N HIS A 68 14.78 8.11 -13.32
CA HIS A 68 14.74 6.72 -13.72
C HIS A 68 13.52 6.49 -14.60
N GLU A 69 13.74 5.95 -15.80
CA GLU A 69 12.67 5.52 -16.69
C GLU A 69 12.91 4.08 -17.09
N THR A 70 11.88 3.26 -16.94
CA THR A 70 11.92 1.84 -17.27
C THR A 70 10.63 1.46 -17.97
N SER A 71 10.73 0.68 -19.05
CA SER A 71 9.59 0.05 -19.71
C SER A 71 9.77 -1.46 -19.63
N LEU A 72 8.72 -2.16 -19.19
CA LEU A 72 8.70 -3.59 -19.00
C LEU A 72 7.53 -4.17 -19.78
N GLU A 73 7.81 -5.19 -20.58
CA GLU A 73 6.80 -6.00 -21.25
C GLU A 73 7.19 -7.46 -21.08
N PHE A 74 6.30 -8.26 -20.51
CA PHE A 74 6.54 -9.70 -20.34
C PHE A 74 5.22 -10.47 -20.39
N ASN A 75 5.32 -11.75 -20.73
CA ASN A 75 4.18 -12.66 -20.73
C ASN A 75 4.41 -13.78 -19.70
N SER A 76 3.53 -13.87 -18.71
CA SER A 76 3.61 -14.89 -17.66
C SER A 76 3.10 -16.27 -18.07
N ALA A 77 2.53 -16.44 -19.27
CA ALA A 77 2.21 -17.76 -19.82
C ALA A 77 3.48 -18.63 -19.93
N ASP A 78 4.64 -18.02 -20.19
CA ASP A 78 5.94 -18.69 -20.18
C ASP A 78 6.50 -18.94 -18.76
N GLN A 79 5.91 -18.33 -17.72
CA GLN A 79 6.30 -18.46 -16.30
C GLN A 79 5.31 -19.27 -15.46
N ALA A 80 4.30 -19.88 -16.06
CA ALA A 80 3.31 -20.72 -15.36
C ALA A 80 3.94 -21.89 -14.57
N ALA A 81 5.21 -22.23 -14.82
CA ALA A 81 5.96 -23.22 -14.04
C ALA A 81 6.53 -22.72 -12.69
N GLY A 82 6.62 -21.40 -12.45
CA GLY A 82 7.41 -20.84 -11.34
C GLY A 82 6.65 -19.99 -10.31
N MET A 83 5.75 -19.10 -10.74
CA MET A 83 5.23 -18.06 -9.85
C MET A 83 4.05 -18.49 -8.97
N HIS A 84 3.28 -19.52 -9.35
CA HIS A 84 2.19 -20.04 -8.53
C HIS A 84 2.65 -20.79 -7.26
N ARG A 85 3.96 -21.07 -7.12
CA ARG A 85 4.49 -21.73 -5.92
C ARG A 85 4.80 -20.76 -4.77
N HIS A 86 4.93 -19.45 -5.00
CA HIS A 86 5.35 -18.54 -3.94
C HIS A 86 4.20 -18.06 -3.04
N TRP A 87 3.00 -17.84 -3.60
CA TRP A 87 1.84 -17.43 -2.79
C TRP A 87 1.27 -18.57 -1.93
N GLY A 88 1.36 -19.82 -2.40
CA GLY A 88 0.93 -21.00 -1.64
C GLY A 88 1.95 -21.52 -0.63
N ARG A 89 3.27 -21.29 -0.83
CA ARG A 89 4.29 -21.82 0.09
C ARG A 89 4.43 -21.03 1.40
N HIS A 90 4.04 -19.76 1.42
CA HIS A 90 4.15 -18.94 2.63
C HIS A 90 2.97 -19.09 3.61
N MET A 91 1.84 -19.68 3.17
CA MET A 91 0.70 -19.95 4.07
C MET A 91 0.79 -21.30 4.78
N HIS A 92 1.74 -22.18 4.43
CA HIS A 92 1.83 -23.56 4.94
C HIS A 92 3.00 -23.86 5.88
N HIS A 93 3.83 -22.88 6.26
CA HIS A 93 4.96 -23.12 7.18
C HIS A 93 4.67 -22.91 8.68
N HIS A 94 3.41 -22.71 9.08
CA HIS A 94 3.06 -22.52 10.51
C HIS A 94 2.23 -23.66 11.13
N PHE A 95 2.12 -24.81 10.48
CA PHE A 95 1.41 -25.99 11.03
C PHE A 95 2.25 -27.28 10.96
N GLY A 96 3.56 -27.19 11.23
CA GLY A 96 4.39 -28.37 11.47
C GLY A 96 4.53 -28.62 12.98
N PRO A 97 4.14 -29.80 13.52
CA PRO A 97 4.49 -30.18 14.88
C PRO A 97 5.94 -30.68 14.86
N GLY A 98 6.89 -29.79 15.12
CA GLY A 98 8.29 -30.18 15.20
C GLY A 98 9.20 -28.99 15.15
N MET A 99 9.44 -28.37 16.31
CA MET A 99 10.74 -27.90 16.83
C MET A 99 10.49 -27.45 18.27
N ILE A 100 10.38 -28.44 19.16
CA ILE A 100 10.82 -28.24 20.54
C ILE A 100 12.33 -28.41 20.43
N ASP A 101 13.08 -27.32 20.52
CA ASP A 101 14.42 -27.25 21.10
C ASP A 101 15.03 -25.86 20.83
N GLY A 102 15.38 -25.17 21.92
CA GLY A 102 16.35 -24.07 21.92
C GLY A 102 15.87 -22.70 21.41
N GLU A 103 15.73 -21.75 22.33
CA GLU A 103 15.76 -20.30 22.05
C GLU A 103 14.60 -19.69 21.24
N GLY A 104 13.42 -19.66 21.85
CA GLY A 104 12.67 -18.40 22.04
C GLY A 104 12.33 -17.53 20.83
N ILE A 105 11.98 -18.09 19.67
CA ILE A 105 11.32 -17.31 18.60
C ILE A 105 9.86 -17.09 19.01
N GLY A 106 9.59 -15.96 19.67
CA GLY A 106 8.27 -15.56 20.13
C GLY A 106 7.29 -15.42 18.96
N HIS A 107 6.45 -16.42 18.75
CA HIS A 107 5.29 -16.29 17.86
C HIS A 107 4.43 -15.10 18.32
N PRO A 108 3.91 -14.27 17.39
CA PRO A 108 3.00 -13.19 17.75
C PRO A 108 1.75 -13.79 18.42
N GLY A 109 1.65 -13.58 19.73
CA GLY A 109 0.59 -14.17 20.56
C GLY A 109 -0.81 -13.77 20.09
N ILE A 110 -1.83 -14.49 20.54
CA ILE A 110 -3.24 -14.23 20.19
C ILE A 110 -3.66 -12.76 20.39
N LYS A 111 -3.07 -12.08 21.37
CA LYS A 111 -3.25 -10.64 21.62
C LYS A 111 -2.91 -9.79 20.39
N HIS A 112 -1.81 -10.09 19.70
CA HIS A 112 -1.42 -9.37 18.48
C HIS A 112 -2.46 -9.53 17.36
N LYS A 113 -2.97 -10.76 17.17
CA LYS A 113 -4.04 -11.04 16.19
C LYS A 113 -5.33 -10.29 16.52
N LEU A 114 -5.69 -10.22 17.80
CA LEU A 114 -6.86 -9.49 18.27
C LEU A 114 -6.68 -7.97 18.11
N THR A 115 -5.49 -7.43 18.37
CA THR A 115 -5.18 -6.01 18.11
C THR A 115 -5.27 -5.68 16.62
N ALA A 116 -4.71 -6.53 15.75
CA ALA A 116 -4.82 -6.34 14.30
C ALA A 116 -6.29 -6.37 13.83
N LEU A 117 -7.09 -7.31 14.36
CA LEU A 117 -8.52 -7.37 14.07
C LEU A 117 -9.27 -6.13 14.58
N ALA A 118 -9.00 -5.68 15.81
CA ALA A 118 -9.60 -4.47 16.36
C ALA A 118 -9.25 -3.22 15.53
N SER A 119 -8.01 -3.13 15.05
CA SER A 119 -7.54 -2.05 14.19
C SER A 119 -8.28 -2.05 12.85
N PHE A 120 -8.49 -3.23 12.26
CA PHE A 120 -9.26 -3.39 11.03
C PHE A 120 -10.74 -3.04 11.21
N LEU A 121 -11.35 -3.46 12.33
CA LEU A 121 -12.72 -3.10 12.66
C LEU A 121 -12.88 -1.59 12.87
N ASN A 122 -11.93 -0.94 13.55
CA ASN A 122 -11.89 0.52 13.69
C ASN A 122 -11.79 1.22 12.34
N LEU A 123 -10.99 0.69 11.41
CA LEU A 123 -10.89 1.21 10.05
C LEU A 123 -12.23 1.12 9.29
N LEU A 124 -12.95 0.00 9.42
CA LEU A 124 -14.28 -0.15 8.82
C LEU A 124 -15.33 0.77 9.46
N ASP A 125 -15.22 1.00 10.76
CA ASP A 125 -16.11 1.90 11.50
C ASP A 125 -15.92 3.36 11.05
N THR A 126 -14.66 3.81 11.00
CA THR A 126 -14.28 5.15 10.53
C THR A 126 -14.49 5.38 9.04
N MET A 127 -14.73 4.32 8.25
CA MET A 127 -15.02 4.44 6.82
C MET A 127 -16.27 5.31 6.58
N GLN A 128 -16.13 6.35 5.78
CA GLN A 128 -17.23 7.17 5.33
C GLN A 128 -17.66 6.73 3.94
N VAL A 129 -18.97 6.59 3.75
CA VAL A 129 -19.56 6.26 2.45
C VAL A 129 -20.43 7.44 2.04
N SER A 130 -20.13 8.03 0.89
CA SER A 130 -20.99 9.05 0.30
C SER A 130 -21.35 8.69 -1.13
N GLU A 131 -22.61 8.93 -1.50
CA GLU A 131 -23.10 8.72 -2.85
C GLU A 131 -23.31 10.10 -3.48
N ARG A 132 -22.65 10.37 -4.60
CA ARG A 132 -22.77 11.61 -5.36
C ARG A 132 -22.73 11.29 -6.84
N GLU A 133 -23.67 11.84 -7.60
CA GLU A 133 -23.65 11.81 -9.07
C GLU A 133 -23.33 10.42 -9.62
N ASP A 134 -24.11 9.42 -9.21
CA ASP A 134 -23.97 8.04 -9.69
C ASP A 134 -22.67 7.31 -9.31
N LYS A 135 -21.86 7.92 -8.45
CA LYS A 135 -20.61 7.38 -7.92
C LYS A 135 -20.69 7.22 -6.41
N THR A 136 -20.05 6.16 -5.92
CA THR A 136 -19.87 5.90 -4.51
C THR A 136 -18.44 6.25 -4.12
N TRP A 137 -18.28 7.11 -3.14
CA TRP A 137 -17.00 7.48 -2.54
C TRP A 137 -16.85 6.81 -1.19
N LEU A 138 -15.73 6.11 -1.02
CA LEU A 138 -15.33 5.44 0.22
C LEU A 138 -14.09 6.12 0.76
N THR A 139 -14.22 6.87 1.85
CA THR A 139 -13.10 7.58 2.48
C THR A 139 -12.74 6.90 3.79
N LEU A 140 -11.46 6.61 3.98
CA LEU A 140 -10.90 5.90 5.11
C LEU A 140 -9.84 6.79 5.76
N ASN A 141 -9.97 7.04 7.06
CA ASN A 141 -8.90 7.68 7.83
C ASN A 141 -7.93 6.60 8.33
N LEU A 142 -6.70 6.65 7.83
CA LEU A 142 -5.64 5.70 8.13
C LEU A 142 -4.71 6.17 9.25
N GLY A 143 -4.87 7.38 9.80
CA GLY A 143 -3.91 7.93 10.76
C GLY A 143 -3.77 7.10 12.04
N GLU A 144 -4.91 6.69 12.63
CA GLU A 144 -4.93 5.82 13.82
C GLU A 144 -4.42 4.42 13.47
N PHE A 145 -4.84 3.88 12.33
CA PHE A 145 -4.39 2.57 11.85
C PHE A 145 -2.86 2.53 11.66
N LEU A 146 -2.27 3.53 11.00
CA LEU A 146 -0.84 3.63 10.80
C LEU A 146 -0.07 3.77 12.11
N THR A 147 -0.62 4.51 13.08
CA THR A 147 0.00 4.66 14.41
C THR A 147 0.00 3.32 15.15
N GLN A 148 -1.13 2.60 15.16
CA GLN A 148 -1.24 1.26 15.77
C GLN A 148 -0.36 0.24 15.04
N PHE A 149 -0.27 0.32 13.71
CA PHE A 149 0.57 -0.54 12.89
C PHE A 149 2.06 -0.33 13.18
N LYS A 150 2.52 0.92 13.34
CA LYS A 150 3.90 1.22 13.76
C LYS A 150 4.21 0.59 15.12
N THR A 151 3.31 0.69 16.10
CA THR A 151 3.51 0.06 17.42
C THR A 151 3.56 -1.46 17.34
N MET A 152 2.74 -2.06 16.48
CA MET A 152 2.73 -3.51 16.25
C MET A 152 4.04 -4.01 15.61
N HIS A 153 4.65 -3.23 14.71
CA HIS A 153 5.92 -3.56 14.07
C HIS A 153 7.15 -3.22 14.92
N ALA A 154 7.08 -2.21 15.79
CA ALA A 154 8.18 -1.86 16.69
C ALA A 154 8.51 -2.95 17.71
N GLY A 155 7.54 -3.82 18.03
CA GLY A 155 7.72 -4.97 18.93
C GLY A 155 8.24 -6.24 18.26
N MET A 156 8.49 -6.24 16.95
CA MET A 156 9.13 -7.37 16.27
C MET A 156 10.65 -7.21 16.34
N PRO A 157 11.41 -8.25 16.75
CA PRO A 157 12.87 -8.17 16.72
C PRO A 157 13.32 -7.96 15.28
N GLN A 158 13.79 -6.75 15.00
CA GLN A 158 14.52 -6.48 13.78
C GLN A 158 15.89 -7.13 13.96
N GLY A 159 16.06 -8.31 13.35
CA GLY A 159 17.38 -8.91 13.24
C GLY A 159 18.35 -7.93 12.54
N PRO A 160 19.65 -8.04 12.78
CA PRO A 160 20.68 -7.12 12.26
C PRO A 160 20.74 -7.03 10.72
N GLU A 161 19.98 -7.84 9.99
CA GLU A 161 19.95 -7.87 8.52
C GLU A 161 18.82 -7.03 7.90
N HIS A 162 17.93 -6.42 8.69
CA HIS A 162 16.76 -5.68 8.17
C HIS A 162 16.96 -4.16 7.98
N GLU A 163 18.14 -3.60 8.30
CA GLU A 163 18.40 -2.15 8.15
C GLU A 163 18.63 -1.67 6.70
N LEU A 164 18.74 -2.58 5.72
CA LEU A 164 19.32 -2.25 4.41
C LEU A 164 18.35 -2.14 3.22
N HIS A 165 17.02 -2.24 3.40
CA HIS A 165 16.11 -2.32 2.25
C HIS A 165 14.86 -1.44 2.28
N ILE A 166 14.78 -0.42 3.15
CA ILE A 166 13.74 0.61 2.98
C ILE A 166 14.28 1.65 1.98
N PRO A 167 13.71 1.78 0.77
CA PRO A 167 14.16 2.77 -0.19
C PRO A 167 14.08 4.16 0.45
N LEU A 168 15.13 4.95 0.26
CA LEU A 168 15.40 6.24 0.90
C LEU A 168 14.21 7.22 1.02
N PRO A 169 13.24 7.33 0.08
CA PRO A 169 12.09 8.21 0.29
C PRO A 169 11.10 7.74 1.36
N PHE A 170 11.00 6.43 1.65
CA PHE A 170 10.01 5.89 2.60
C PHE A 170 10.47 5.95 4.06
N ARG A 171 11.78 6.09 4.30
CA ARG A 171 12.33 6.25 5.65
C ARG A 171 11.85 7.55 6.31
N GLU A 172 11.76 8.64 5.56
CA GLU A 172 11.26 9.92 6.07
C GLU A 172 9.78 9.81 6.51
N PHE A 173 8.96 9.08 5.75
CA PHE A 173 7.55 8.86 6.11
C PHE A 173 7.40 7.92 7.32
N ALA A 174 8.30 6.95 7.49
CA ALA A 174 8.33 6.09 8.67
C ALA A 174 8.62 6.87 9.96
N ALA A 175 9.40 7.95 9.88
CA ALA A 175 9.73 8.81 11.02
C ALA A 175 8.63 9.85 11.38
N MET A 176 7.53 9.93 10.62
CA MET A 176 6.47 10.90 10.92
C MET A 176 5.78 10.62 12.26
N GLU A 177 5.64 11.68 13.06
CA GLU A 177 4.82 11.68 14.25
C GLU A 177 3.35 11.83 13.87
N LYS A 178 2.50 10.89 14.32
CA LYS A 178 1.03 10.90 14.15
C LYS A 178 0.57 11.35 12.75
N PRO A 179 0.90 10.58 11.69
CA PRO A 179 0.56 10.99 10.34
C PRO A 179 -0.96 11.08 10.16
N ALA A 180 -1.42 12.18 9.58
CA ALA A 180 -2.76 12.29 9.05
C ALA A 180 -2.78 11.57 7.71
N ALA A 181 -3.45 10.43 7.63
CA ALA A 181 -3.51 9.64 6.42
C ALA A 181 -4.97 9.40 6.01
N GLU A 182 -5.24 9.54 4.72
CA GLU A 182 -6.55 9.35 4.13
C GLU A 182 -6.41 8.49 2.86
N LEU A 183 -7.35 7.58 2.67
CA LEU A 183 -7.50 6.78 1.46
C LEU A 183 -8.94 6.92 0.97
N THR A 184 -9.12 7.36 -0.26
CA THR A 184 -10.42 7.57 -0.87
C THR A 184 -10.56 6.74 -2.13
N LEU A 185 -11.56 5.87 -2.20
CA LEU A 185 -11.89 5.06 -3.35
C LEU A 185 -13.17 5.60 -4.00
N GLN A 186 -13.15 5.71 -5.33
CA GLN A 186 -14.29 6.07 -6.14
C GLN A 186 -14.75 4.84 -6.91
N VAL A 187 -16.03 4.48 -6.73
CA VAL A 187 -16.64 3.27 -7.28
C VAL A 187 -17.85 3.67 -8.12
N ASN A 188 -17.97 3.12 -9.33
CA ASN A 188 -19.07 3.40 -10.23
C ASN A 188 -20.31 2.53 -9.95
N LYS A 189 -21.40 2.72 -10.71
CA LYS A 189 -22.64 1.91 -10.57
C LYS A 189 -22.41 0.41 -10.79
N LYS A 190 -21.44 0.04 -11.63
CA LYS A 190 -21.06 -1.35 -11.91
C LYS A 190 -20.17 -1.96 -10.81
N LYS A 191 -19.92 -1.24 -9.72
CA LYS A 191 -19.04 -1.65 -8.62
C LYS A 191 -17.57 -1.78 -9.02
N GLU A 192 -17.18 -1.11 -10.11
CA GLU A 192 -15.80 -1.02 -10.55
C GLU A 192 -15.14 0.17 -9.88
N VAL A 193 -13.89 0.00 -9.43
CA VAL A 193 -13.10 1.09 -8.84
C VAL A 193 -12.55 1.96 -9.97
N GLU A 194 -12.97 3.21 -10.09
CA GLU A 194 -12.45 4.13 -11.12
C GLU A 194 -11.15 4.78 -10.69
N GLN A 195 -11.08 5.17 -9.40
CA GLN A 195 -9.98 5.94 -8.88
C GLN A 195 -9.75 5.60 -7.40
N ILE A 196 -8.49 5.54 -7.00
CA ILE A 196 -8.06 5.47 -5.61
C ILE A 196 -7.09 6.62 -5.38
N THR A 197 -7.42 7.49 -4.45
CA THR A 197 -6.51 8.55 -4.00
C THR A 197 -6.05 8.24 -2.60
N PHE A 198 -4.80 8.55 -2.30
CA PHE A 198 -4.32 8.51 -0.94
C PHE A 198 -3.52 9.76 -0.64
N LYS A 199 -3.58 10.19 0.60
CA LYS A 199 -2.88 11.36 1.10
C LYS A 199 -2.33 11.04 2.47
N VAL A 200 -1.07 11.36 2.70
CA VAL A 200 -0.43 11.25 4.00
C VAL A 200 0.30 12.56 4.27
N GLU A 201 0.03 13.17 5.41
CA GLU A 201 0.66 14.41 5.85
C GLU A 201 1.14 14.25 7.28
N GLY A 202 2.28 14.84 7.59
CA GLY A 202 2.85 14.77 8.93
C GLY A 202 4.03 15.72 9.09
N LYS A 203 4.63 15.63 10.27
CA LYS A 203 5.84 16.36 10.61
C LYS A 203 6.92 15.37 11.03
N THR A 204 8.15 15.70 10.71
CA THR A 204 9.34 15.03 11.23
C THR A 204 10.16 16.02 12.05
N GLU A 205 10.81 15.54 13.11
CA GLU A 205 11.80 16.34 13.84
C GLU A 205 13.00 16.62 12.92
N GLY A 206 13.34 17.90 12.76
CA GLY A 206 14.54 18.32 12.05
C GLY A 206 15.75 18.46 12.99
N GLU A 207 16.96 18.43 12.43
CA GLU A 207 18.25 18.51 13.16
C GLU A 207 18.47 19.79 14.01
N LEU A 208 17.55 20.76 13.97
CA LEU A 208 17.65 22.04 14.69
C LEU A 208 16.35 22.42 15.43
N GLY A 209 15.48 21.45 15.75
CA GLY A 209 14.22 21.71 16.46
C GLY A 209 13.11 22.34 15.60
N ALA A 210 13.38 22.59 14.31
CA ALA A 210 12.37 22.99 13.33
C ALA A 210 11.71 21.73 12.74
N ALA A 211 10.41 21.56 13.00
CA ALA A 211 9.63 20.48 12.41
C ALA A 211 9.48 20.71 10.90
N LYS A 212 9.86 19.74 10.07
CA LYS A 212 9.70 19.79 8.62
C LYS A 212 8.36 19.19 8.21
N GLY A 213 7.63 19.89 7.34
CA GLY A 213 6.36 19.40 6.82
C GLY A 213 6.61 18.36 5.74
N LEU A 214 6.05 17.16 5.90
CA LEU A 214 6.18 16.08 4.94
C LEU A 214 4.79 15.69 4.43
N SER A 215 4.64 15.54 3.12
CA SER A 215 3.41 15.05 2.50
C SER A 215 3.69 14.08 1.37
N LEU A 216 2.85 13.06 1.26
CA LEU A 216 2.81 12.09 0.18
C LEU A 216 1.37 12.05 -0.33
N GLN A 217 1.20 12.19 -1.63
CA GLN A 217 -0.10 12.03 -2.26
C GLN A 217 0.05 11.12 -3.46
N GLY A 218 -0.92 10.25 -3.68
CA GLY A 218 -0.94 9.42 -4.85
C GLY A 218 -2.35 9.17 -5.35
N GLU A 219 -2.40 8.85 -6.63
CA GLU A 219 -3.62 8.63 -7.37
C GLU A 219 -3.43 7.44 -8.30
N LEU A 220 -4.28 6.44 -8.13
CA LEU A 220 -4.38 5.28 -9.00
C LEU A 220 -5.70 5.40 -9.77
N GLN A 221 -5.62 5.52 -11.08
CA GLN A 221 -6.77 5.51 -11.97
C GLN A 221 -6.84 4.18 -12.70
N PHE A 222 -8.03 3.59 -12.78
CA PHE A 222 -8.29 2.40 -13.57
C PHE A 222 -9.02 2.77 -14.86
N ALA A 223 -8.60 2.15 -15.96
CA ALA A 223 -9.26 2.21 -17.25
C ALA A 223 -9.86 0.83 -17.55
N TRP A 224 -11.17 0.71 -17.29
CA TRP A 224 -11.97 -0.50 -17.54
C TRP A 224 -12.49 -0.58 -18.96
#